data_AF-A0A0M2NIT7-F1
#
_entry.id   AF-A0A0M2NIT7-F1
#
_cell.length_a   1.000
_cell.length_b   1.000
_cell.length_c   1.000
_cell.angle_alpha   90.00
_cell.angle_beta   90.00
_cell.angle_gamma   90.00
#
_symmetry.space_group_name_H-M   'P 1'
#
loop_
_entity.id
_entity.type
_entity.pdbx_description
1 polymer ?
#
loop_
_entity_poly.entity_id
_entity_poly.type
_entity_poly.pdbx_seq_one_letter_code
_entity_poly.pdbx_strand_id
1 'polypeptide(L)'
;MAAYYLENGKIREAGGVDASREAVEIYHLNTNGEITAKESVPDLKPGEGLLMCTEGFYVEPMEMQLDFLKAADAERWLKYMVLRHIERARYIDDRLWVLAEMMEEKI
;
A
#
# COMPACT_ATOMS: atom_id res chain seq x y z
N MET A 1 10.72 -7.16 7.40
CA MET A 1 9.46 -6.39 7.43
C MET A 1 9.82 -4.99 7.02
N ALA A 2 9.56 -4.65 5.76
CA ALA A 2 9.82 -3.32 5.24
C ALA A 2 8.49 -2.76 4.75
N ALA A 3 8.02 -1.71 5.42
CA ALA A 3 6.88 -0.93 4.98
C ALA A 3 7.41 0.34 4.30
N TYR A 4 6.70 0.81 3.29
CA TYR A 4 7.05 2.02 2.55
C TYR A 4 5.84 2.91 2.46
N TYR A 5 6.04 4.22 2.46
CA TYR A 5 4.96 5.18 2.28
C TYR A 5 5.31 6.29 1.30
N LEU A 6 4.29 6.79 0.62
CA LEU A 6 4.29 8.00 -0.17
C LEU A 6 3.89 9.17 0.73
N GLU A 7 4.69 10.22 0.74
CA GLU A 7 4.34 11.51 1.35
C GLU A 7 5.06 12.63 0.61
N ASN A 8 4.37 13.74 0.33
CA ASN A 8 4.93 14.88 -0.40
C ASN A 8 5.60 14.45 -1.73
N GLY A 9 4.95 13.55 -2.47
CA GLY A 9 5.44 13.04 -3.75
C GLY A 9 6.70 12.14 -3.68
N LYS A 10 7.11 11.70 -2.49
CA LYS A 10 8.31 10.88 -2.30
C LYS A 10 7.99 9.59 -1.57
N ILE A 11 8.54 8.49 -2.07
CA ILE A 11 8.50 7.18 -1.41
C ILE A 11 9.64 7.11 -0.38
N ARG A 12 9.32 6.66 0.83
CA ARG A 12 10.26 6.49 1.94
C ARG A 12 9.99 5.18 2.67
N GLU A 13 11.02 4.62 3.27
CA GLU A 13 10.88 3.48 4.17
C GLU A 13 10.25 3.95 5.49
N ALA A 14 9.28 3.18 6.01
CA ALA A 14 8.73 3.37 7.34
C ALA A 14 9.61 2.64 8.36
N GLY A 15 10.24 3.40 9.27
CA GLY A 15 10.77 2.81 10.50
C GLY A 15 9.58 2.40 11.39
N GLY A 16 9.54 1.13 11.81
CA GLY A 16 8.48 0.47 12.59
C GLY A 16 7.34 1.33 13.18
N VAL A 17 6.10 1.00 12.76
CA VAL A 17 4.79 1.34 13.37
C VAL A 17 4.42 2.82 13.51
N ASP A 18 5.19 3.79 13.00
CA ASP A 18 4.79 5.21 13.01
C ASP A 18 4.13 5.67 11.71
N ALA A 19 3.07 4.96 11.31
CA ALA A 19 2.26 5.31 10.13
C ALA A 19 0.77 5.49 10.46
N SER A 20 0.43 5.83 11.70
CA SER A 20 -0.96 6.17 12.03
C SER A 20 -1.30 7.55 11.45
N ARG A 21 -2.20 7.56 10.47
CA ARG A 21 -2.83 8.76 9.92
C ARG A 21 -4.32 8.68 10.23
N GLU A 22 -4.94 9.82 10.54
CA GLU A 22 -6.40 9.89 10.69
C GLU A 22 -7.08 9.72 9.33
N ALA A 23 -8.27 9.09 9.31
CA ALA A 23 -9.10 8.91 8.13
C ALA A 23 -8.43 8.19 6.94
N VAL A 24 -7.84 7.03 7.22
CA VAL A 24 -7.27 6.15 6.19
C VAL A 24 -8.18 4.95 5.90
N GLU A 25 -8.29 4.59 4.64
CA GLU A 25 -8.82 3.30 4.22
C GLU A 25 -7.73 2.24 4.43
N ILE A 26 -8.11 1.10 5.01
CA ILE A 26 -7.21 0.01 5.33
C ILE A 26 -7.61 -1.20 4.48
N TYR A 27 -6.69 -1.68 3.67
CA TYR A 27 -6.87 -2.86 2.83
C TYR A 27 -5.89 -3.96 3.22
N HIS A 28 -6.42 -5.14 3.50
CA HIS A 28 -5.66 -6.37 3.70
C HIS A 28 -5.64 -7.16 2.40
N LEU A 29 -4.47 -7.63 1.98
CA LEU A 29 -4.30 -8.59 0.91
C LEU A 29 -3.83 -9.92 1.50
N ASN A 30 -4.58 -10.98 1.25
CA ASN A 30 -4.17 -12.31 1.67
C ASN A 30 -3.08 -12.88 0.74
N THR A 31 -2.62 -14.10 1.03
CA THR A 31 -1.58 -14.79 0.24
C THR A 31 -1.95 -15.06 -1.22
N ASN A 32 -3.24 -15.02 -1.56
CA ASN A 32 -3.73 -15.15 -2.94
C ASN A 32 -3.88 -13.79 -3.63
N GLY A 33 -3.53 -12.69 -2.94
CA GLY A 33 -3.71 -11.32 -3.41
C GLY A 33 -5.14 -10.82 -3.32
N GLU A 34 -6.07 -11.54 -2.70
CA GLU A 34 -7.46 -11.07 -2.57
C GLU A 34 -7.53 -9.91 -1.58
N ILE A 35 -8.17 -8.82 -1.99
CA ILE A 35 -8.28 -7.59 -1.19
C ILE A 35 -9.54 -7.58 -0.33
N THR A 36 -9.41 -7.16 0.93
CA THR A 36 -10.54 -6.89 1.82
C THR A 36 -10.32 -5.60 2.60
N ALA A 37 -11.35 -4.76 2.69
CA ALA A 37 -11.30 -3.58 3.56
C ALA A 37 -11.38 -4.00 5.04
N LYS A 38 -10.67 -3.30 5.92
CA LYS A 38 -10.64 -3.56 7.37
C LYS A 38 -10.93 -2.28 8.15
N GLU A 39 -11.51 -2.44 9.34
CA GLU A 39 -11.70 -1.34 10.29
C GLU A 39 -10.45 -1.05 11.12
N SER A 40 -9.52 -2.00 11.19
CA SER A 40 -8.26 -1.91 11.92
C SER A 40 -7.13 -2.60 11.18
N VAL A 41 -5.89 -2.22 11.51
CA VAL A 41 -4.67 -2.82 10.93
C VAL A 41 -4.61 -4.31 11.33
N PRO A 42 -4.59 -5.25 10.38
CA PRO A 42 -4.50 -6.68 10.67
C PRO A 42 -3.05 -7.08 11.00
N ASP A 43 -2.91 -8.14 11.80
CA ASP A 43 -1.62 -8.83 11.95
C ASP A 43 -1.30 -9.60 10.67
N LEU A 44 -0.29 -9.14 9.91
CA LEU A 44 0.11 -9.76 8.65
C LEU A 44 0.82 -11.10 8.86
N LYS A 45 0.43 -12.10 8.08
CA LYS A 45 1.15 -13.37 7.96
C LYS A 45 2.12 -13.34 6.77
N PRO A 46 3.14 -14.22 6.74
CA PRO A 46 4.01 -14.36 5.57
C PRO A 46 3.19 -14.55 4.28
N GLY A 47 3.54 -13.81 3.23
CA GLY A 47 2.85 -13.74 1.95
C GLY A 47 1.67 -12.76 1.91
N GLU A 48 1.27 -12.16 3.03
CA GLU A 48 0.19 -11.17 3.09
C GLU A 48 0.71 -9.73 2.96
N GLY A 49 -0.21 -8.82 2.65
CA GLY A 49 0.08 -7.40 2.50
C GLY A 49 -0.96 -6.49 3.13
N LEU A 50 -0.54 -5.25 3.35
CA LEU A 50 -1.36 -4.15 3.84
C LEU A 50 -1.17 -2.95 2.93
N LEU A 51 -2.27 -2.34 2.52
CA LEU A 51 -2.29 -1.02 1.89
C LEU A 51 -3.13 -0.10 2.74
N MET A 52 -2.59 1.07 3.10
CA MET A 52 -3.34 2.12 3.79
C MET A 52 -3.26 3.39 2.96
N CYS A 53 -4.37 4.08 2.73
CA CYS A 53 -4.35 5.32 1.96
C CYS A 53 -5.36 6.33 2.47
N THR A 54 -5.03 7.61 2.30
CA THR A 54 -5.98 8.71 2.49
C THR A 54 -6.92 8.81 1.30
N GLU A 55 -8.03 9.54 1.49
CA GLU A 55 -8.91 9.94 0.39
C GLU A 55 -8.12 10.61 -0.75
N GLY A 56 -8.58 10.43 -1.98
CA GLY A 56 -7.94 10.96 -3.18
C GLY A 56 -6.93 9.98 -3.80
N PHE A 57 -6.71 8.80 -3.22
CA PHE A 57 -5.87 7.78 -3.84
C PHE A 57 -6.62 6.96 -4.90
N TYR A 58 -6.54 7.37 -6.16
CA TYR A 58 -7.27 6.72 -7.25
C TYR A 58 -6.55 5.50 -7.87
N VAL A 59 -6.80 4.30 -7.32
CA VAL A 59 -6.38 3.01 -7.91
C VAL A 59 -7.53 2.01 -7.84
N GLU A 60 -7.73 1.21 -8.88
CA GLU A 60 -8.79 0.20 -8.87
C GLU A 60 -8.38 -1.00 -7.99
N PRO A 61 -9.31 -1.62 -7.23
CA PRO A 61 -8.98 -2.76 -6.38
C PRO A 61 -8.29 -3.90 -7.14
N MET A 62 -8.70 -4.21 -8.37
CA MET A 62 -8.07 -5.24 -9.20
C MET A 62 -6.62 -4.89 -9.58
N GLU A 63 -6.32 -3.61 -9.81
CA GLU A 63 -4.95 -3.14 -10.05
C GLU A 63 -4.10 -3.36 -8.81
N MET A 64 -4.63 -3.06 -7.61
CA MET A 64 -3.94 -3.29 -6.33
C MET A 64 -3.56 -4.76 -6.15
N GLN A 65 -4.51 -5.68 -6.40
CA GLN A 65 -4.29 -7.13 -6.27
C GLN A 65 -3.25 -7.65 -7.28
N LEU A 66 -3.39 -7.29 -8.56
CA LEU A 66 -2.50 -7.78 -9.61
C LEU A 66 -1.08 -7.27 -9.44
N ASP A 67 -0.92 -6.01 -9.05
CA ASP A 67 0.39 -5.41 -8.86
C ASP A 67 1.04 -5.88 -7.55
N PHE A 68 0.25 -6.25 -6.52
CA PHE A 68 0.74 -6.94 -5.31
C PHE A 68 1.37 -8.29 -5.66
N LEU A 69 0.66 -9.13 -6.41
CA LEU A 69 1.14 -10.47 -6.82
C LEU A 69 2.40 -10.43 -7.69
N LYS A 70 2.65 -9.31 -8.38
CA LYS A 70 3.84 -9.11 -9.24
C LYS A 70 5.00 -8.44 -8.51
N ALA A 71 4.72 -7.76 -7.40
CA ALA A 71 5.73 -7.02 -6.68
C ALA A 71 6.68 -7.99 -5.97
N ALA A 72 7.98 -7.69 -6.04
CA ALA A 72 8.97 -8.46 -5.30
C ALA A 72 9.05 -8.02 -3.83
N ASP A 73 8.61 -6.81 -3.53
CA ASP A 73 8.69 -6.15 -2.23
C ASP A 73 7.67 -5.01 -2.14
N ALA A 74 7.44 -4.52 -0.92
CA ALA A 74 6.48 -3.45 -0.65
C ALA A 74 6.80 -2.13 -1.35
N GLU A 75 8.09 -1.82 -1.58
CA GLU A 75 8.50 -0.60 -2.27
C GLU A 75 8.05 -0.63 -3.74
N ARG A 76 8.28 -1.75 -4.43
CA ARG A 76 7.86 -1.97 -5.81
C ARG A 76 6.36 -1.94 -5.93
N TRP A 77 5.65 -2.57 -4.99
CA TRP A 77 4.20 -2.54 -4.98
C TRP A 77 3.69 -1.10 -4.86
N LEU A 78 4.20 -0.31 -3.90
CA LEU A 78 3.85 1.10 -3.75
C LEU A 78 4.17 1.91 -5.02
N LYS A 79 5.31 1.68 -5.67
CA LYS A 79 5.66 2.35 -6.94
C LYS A 79 4.61 2.08 -8.02
N TYR A 80 4.13 0.85 -8.18
CA TYR A 80 3.08 0.53 -9.13
C TYR A 80 1.78 1.28 -8.80
N MET A 81 1.38 1.26 -7.52
CA MET A 81 0.20 1.97 -7.03
C MET A 81 0.28 3.48 -7.31
N VAL A 82 1.44 4.11 -7.08
CA VAL A 82 1.67 5.52 -7.40
C VAL A 82 1.58 5.80 -8.91
N LEU A 83 2.12 4.92 -9.75
CA LEU A 83 2.02 5.06 -11.20
C LEU A 83 0.56 5.01 -11.69
N ARG A 84 -0.24 4.05 -11.19
CA ARG A 84 -1.70 3.98 -11.48
C ARG A 84 -2.41 5.27 -11.10
N HIS A 85 -2.11 5.80 -9.92
CA HIS A 85 -2.66 7.07 -9.47
C HIS A 85 -2.29 8.23 -10.41
N ILE A 86 -1.00 8.38 -10.75
CA ILE A 86 -0.53 9.45 -11.66
C ILE A 86 -1.17 9.32 -13.04
N GLU A 87 -1.32 8.10 -13.57
CA GLU A 87 -1.97 7.87 -14.87
C GLU A 87 -3.40 8.39 -14.90
N ARG A 88 -4.11 8.32 -13.77
CA ARG A 88 -5.51 8.71 -13.64
C ARG A 88 -5.68 10.17 -13.19
N ALA A 89 -4.99 10.58 -12.14
CA ALA A 89 -5.11 11.91 -11.53
C ALA A 89 -4.27 12.98 -12.23
N ARG A 90 -3.16 12.60 -12.86
CA ARG A 90 -2.16 13.50 -13.49
C ARG A 90 -1.41 14.44 -12.53
N TYR A 91 -1.55 14.25 -11.22
CA TYR A 91 -0.78 14.94 -10.18
C TYR A 91 -0.65 14.04 -8.95
N ILE A 92 0.14 14.48 -7.96
CA ILE A 92 0.16 13.94 -6.60
C ILE A 92 -0.14 15.11 -5.66
N ASP A 93 -1.19 15.01 -4.86
CA ASP A 93 -1.48 16.00 -3.82
C ASP A 93 -0.43 15.92 -2.71
N ASP A 94 0.01 17.05 -2.15
CA ASP A 94 0.95 17.07 -1.02
C ASP A 94 0.36 16.40 0.24
N ARG A 95 -0.98 16.36 0.34
CA ARG A 95 -1.72 15.67 1.40
C ARG A 95 -1.91 14.18 1.13
N LEU A 96 -1.64 13.71 -0.09
CA LEU A 96 -1.79 12.31 -0.44
C LEU A 96 -0.78 11.49 0.36
N TRP A 97 -1.31 10.53 1.11
CA TRP A 97 -0.51 9.59 1.86
C TRP A 97 -0.97 8.17 1.58
N VAL A 98 0.01 7.30 1.30
CA VAL A 98 -0.22 5.89 1.00
C VAL A 98 0.89 5.08 1.64
N LEU A 99 0.57 4.02 2.36
CA LEU A 99 1.52 3.04 2.86
C LEU A 99 1.25 1.69 2.24
N ALA A 100 2.33 0.99 1.88
CA ALA A 100 2.32 -0.41 1.51
C ALA A 100 3.27 -1.19 2.42
N GLU A 101 2.80 -2.35 2.87
CA GLU A 101 3.60 -3.31 3.61
C GLU A 101 3.37 -4.71 3.02
N MET A 102 4.44 -5.49 2.93
CA MET A 102 4.41 -6.89 2.52
C MET A 102 5.22 -7.69 3.53
N MET A 103 4.60 -8.74 4.06
CA MET A 103 5.28 -9.66 4.97
C MET A 103 5.91 -10.77 4.13
N GLU A 104 7.23 -10.73 3.95
CA GLU A 104 7.94 -11.72 3.15
C GLU A 104 7.75 -13.15 3.69
N GLU A 105 7.59 -14.11 2.77
CA GLU A 105 7.72 -15.53 3.10
C GLU A 105 9.17 -15.83 3.50
N LYS A 106 9.36 -16.37 4.71
CA LYS A 106 10.65 -16.94 5.09
C LYS A 106 10.82 -18.24 4.30
N ILE A 107 11.57 -18.16 3.21
CA ILE A 107 12.04 -19.33 2.45
C ILE A 107 13.12 -20.06 3.27
#